data_AF-B0E4M6-F1
#
_entry.id   AF-B0E4M6-F1
#
_cell.length_a   1.000
_cell.length_b   1.000
_cell.length_c   1.000
_cell.angle_alpha   90.00
_cell.angle_beta   90.00
_cell.angle_gamma   90.00
#
_symmetry.space_group_name_H-M   'P 1'
#
loop_
_entity.id
_entity.type
_entity.pdbx_description
1 polymer ?
#
loop_
_entity_poly.entity_id
_entity_poly.type
_entity_poly.pdbx_seq_one_letter_code
_entity_poly.pdbx_strand_id
1 'polypeptide(L)'
;MLPLRFIRTRSRRSPCLSKGVWVESPATNSTQRYGKRSKTTTAVSGKYVSTLNHHKLLPSDFLSHLSNRSQPSVWLLNVAKDKLKDPRSKTGIRPACRWRFRYHDMNGKPTPFPPNSSGFLYYHQPQGAPLLSGEVRFRLTPNSLPESFSQGEDCLTPHGDIWKIPLLSLHGHKAHQNIYRQLQLDGFVSDALHSKLNSFAKTCRCPRHSGIILHSLHQVFPVNFAARALNLSVVGDSTSRRVSLQFPFATQVMGYKKVSPFTSADDLFLEEITSRN
;
A
#
# COMPACT_ATOMS: atom_id res chain seq x y z
N MET A 1 -23.55 23.97 -1.34
CA MET A 1 -23.00 22.62 -1.57
C MET A 1 -22.97 22.46 -3.09
N LEU A 2 -21.79 22.45 -3.71
CA LEU A 2 -21.70 22.34 -5.17
C LEU A 2 -22.10 20.92 -5.62
N PRO A 3 -22.90 20.77 -6.69
CA PRO A 3 -23.28 19.45 -7.18
C PRO A 3 -22.07 18.80 -7.87
N LEU A 4 -21.72 17.59 -7.43
CA LEU A 4 -20.61 16.78 -7.96
C LEU A 4 -21.17 15.64 -8.82
N ARG A 5 -20.54 15.35 -9.96
CA ARG A 5 -20.89 14.24 -10.83
C ARG A 5 -19.81 13.15 -10.80
N PHE A 6 -20.24 11.89 -10.77
CA PHE A 6 -19.35 10.74 -11.00
C PHE A 6 -19.34 10.39 -12.49
N ILE A 7 -18.15 10.25 -13.08
CA ILE A 7 -18.00 9.87 -14.49
C ILE A 7 -17.17 8.58 -14.59
N ARG A 8 -17.69 7.62 -15.36
CA ARG A 8 -17.07 6.32 -15.62
C ARG A 8 -16.03 6.43 -16.73
N THR A 9 -14.84 5.86 -16.51
CA THR A 9 -13.83 5.72 -17.56
C THR A 9 -13.97 4.37 -18.29
N ARG A 10 -13.55 4.29 -19.56
CA ARG A 10 -13.50 2.99 -20.28
C ARG A 10 -12.22 2.25 -19.87
N SER A 11 -12.36 1.20 -19.06
CA SER A 11 -11.27 0.30 -18.68
C SER A 11 -10.52 -0.27 -19.90
N ARG A 12 -9.19 -0.15 -19.91
CA ARG A 12 -8.30 -0.88 -20.83
C ARG A 12 -8.14 -2.31 -20.31
N ARG A 13 -8.59 -3.30 -21.08
CA ARG A 13 -8.30 -4.72 -20.81
C ARG A 13 -6.80 -4.97 -20.99
N SER A 14 -6.12 -5.41 -19.94
CA SER A 14 -4.76 -5.95 -20.02
C SER A 14 -4.82 -7.43 -20.46
N PRO A 15 -4.12 -7.83 -21.55
CA PRO A 15 -4.08 -9.20 -22.01
C PRO A 15 -2.76 -9.88 -21.61
N CYS A 16 -2.78 -10.79 -20.64
CA CYS A 16 -1.72 -11.79 -20.52
C CYS A 16 -2.19 -13.05 -19.79
N LEU A 17 -2.69 -13.99 -20.59
CA LEU A 17 -2.68 -15.43 -20.32
C LEU A 17 -1.49 -16.00 -21.11
N SER A 18 -0.57 -16.68 -20.44
CA SER A 18 0.31 -17.65 -21.11
C SER A 18 0.51 -18.86 -20.21
N LYS A 19 -0.09 -19.96 -20.65
CA LYS A 19 0.07 -21.32 -20.13
C LYS A 19 1.48 -21.81 -20.47
N GLY A 20 2.21 -22.33 -19.48
CA GLY A 20 3.50 -23.00 -19.66
C GLY A 20 3.39 -24.46 -19.22
N VAL A 21 3.72 -25.36 -20.14
CA VAL A 21 3.68 -26.82 -20.06
C VAL A 21 4.81 -27.33 -19.15
N TRP A 22 4.52 -28.29 -18.26
CA TRP A 22 5.53 -29.03 -17.51
C TRP A 22 5.85 -30.33 -18.24
N VAL A 23 7.13 -30.57 -18.50
CA VAL A 23 7.69 -31.84 -18.96
C VAL A 23 8.34 -32.51 -17.74
N GLU A 24 7.87 -33.72 -17.39
CA GLU A 24 8.47 -34.58 -16.37
C GLU A 24 9.67 -35.35 -16.96
N SER A 25 10.80 -35.47 -16.24
CA SER A 25 11.34 -36.72 -15.62
C SER A 25 12.88 -36.78 -15.84
N PRO A 26 13.68 -37.68 -15.23
CA PRO A 26 13.53 -38.43 -13.97
C PRO A 26 14.77 -38.30 -13.03
N ALA A 27 14.66 -38.95 -11.86
CA ALA A 27 15.68 -39.05 -10.81
C ALA A 27 16.91 -39.90 -11.17
N THR A 28 18.06 -39.57 -10.57
CA THR A 28 19.14 -40.54 -10.30
C THR A 28 19.81 -40.25 -8.96
N ASN A 29 19.84 -41.28 -8.11
CA ASN A 29 20.55 -41.36 -6.84
C ASN A 29 22.07 -41.47 -7.05
N SER A 30 22.86 -40.81 -6.22
CA SER A 30 24.26 -41.21 -5.98
C SER A 30 24.75 -40.70 -4.62
N THR A 31 24.92 -41.65 -3.71
CA THR A 31 25.54 -41.51 -2.39
C THR A 31 27.06 -41.39 -2.55
N GLN A 32 27.72 -40.41 -1.91
CA GLN A 32 28.99 -40.65 -1.19
C GLN A 32 29.56 -39.41 -0.44
N ARG A 33 29.88 -39.70 0.83
CA ARG A 33 31.09 -39.37 1.60
C ARG A 33 31.25 -38.00 2.27
N TYR A 34 31.55 -38.14 3.55
CA TYR A 34 31.95 -37.15 4.55
C TYR A 34 33.08 -36.23 4.06
N GLY A 35 32.82 -34.93 4.06
CA GLY A 35 33.80 -33.86 3.95
C GLY A 35 33.50 -32.79 5.00
N LYS A 36 34.54 -32.34 5.70
CA LYS A 36 34.51 -31.38 6.82
C LYS A 36 33.52 -30.23 6.60
N ARG A 37 32.62 -30.06 7.56
CA ARG A 37 31.65 -28.96 7.65
C ARG A 37 32.40 -27.66 7.92
N SER A 38 32.82 -26.97 6.87
CA SER A 38 33.11 -25.53 6.94
C SER A 38 31.89 -24.86 7.54
N LYS A 39 32.06 -24.19 8.69
CA LYS A 39 31.03 -23.35 9.29
C LYS A 39 30.85 -22.14 8.38
N THR A 40 30.09 -22.30 7.30
CA THR A 40 29.43 -21.17 6.65
C THR A 40 28.42 -20.65 7.68
N THR A 41 28.77 -19.53 8.30
CA THR A 41 27.85 -18.72 9.09
C THR A 41 26.71 -18.33 8.16
N THR A 42 25.64 -19.11 8.15
CA THR A 42 24.41 -18.78 7.43
C THR A 42 23.86 -17.53 8.10
N ALA A 43 24.21 -16.36 7.56
CA ALA A 43 23.62 -15.10 7.96
C ALA A 43 22.11 -15.26 7.83
N VAL A 44 21.42 -15.23 8.96
CA VAL A 44 19.96 -15.26 9.00
C VAL A 44 19.49 -14.00 8.28
N SER A 45 19.05 -14.14 7.02
CA SER A 45 18.63 -13.03 6.17
C SER A 45 17.33 -12.42 6.69
N GLY A 46 17.43 -11.56 7.71
CA GLY A 46 16.33 -10.67 8.07
C GLY A 46 16.02 -9.78 6.87
N LYS A 47 14.74 -9.67 6.50
CA LYS A 47 14.29 -8.66 5.51
C LYS A 47 14.26 -7.31 6.21
N TYR A 48 15.30 -6.52 6.02
CA TYR A 48 15.42 -5.19 6.61
C TYR A 48 14.90 -4.14 5.65
N VAL A 49 14.42 -3.03 6.19
CA VAL A 49 14.09 -1.81 5.44
C VAL A 49 14.71 -0.67 6.23
N SER A 50 15.73 -0.05 5.65
CA SER A 50 16.52 1.02 6.25
C SER A 50 16.03 2.41 5.87
N THR A 51 15.40 2.54 4.70
CA THR A 51 14.80 3.78 4.20
C THR A 51 13.61 3.50 3.29
N LEU A 52 12.71 4.46 3.18
CA LEU A 52 11.61 4.52 2.21
C LEU A 52 11.89 5.53 1.10
N ASN A 53 13.08 6.13 1.08
CA ASN A 53 13.50 7.04 0.02
C ASN A 53 14.08 6.26 -1.15
N HIS A 54 13.38 6.29 -2.28
CA HIS A 54 13.79 5.58 -3.50
C HIS A 54 15.18 5.99 -4.04
N HIS A 55 15.67 7.19 -3.72
CA HIS A 55 17.01 7.65 -4.11
C HIS A 55 18.13 7.18 -3.16
N LYS A 56 17.78 6.57 -2.03
CA LYS A 56 18.72 6.11 -1.00
C LYS A 56 18.61 4.62 -0.72
N LEU A 57 17.92 3.87 -1.60
CA LEU A 57 17.72 2.44 -1.44
C LEU A 57 19.06 1.70 -1.42
N LEU A 58 19.14 0.69 -0.58
CA LEU A 58 20.24 -0.26 -0.52
C LEU A 58 19.77 -1.63 -1.00
N PRO A 59 20.67 -2.50 -1.50
CA PRO A 59 20.30 -3.87 -1.82
C PRO A 59 19.68 -4.67 -0.66
N SER A 60 20.01 -4.28 0.58
CA SER A 60 19.43 -4.87 1.80
C SER A 60 17.96 -4.52 2.02
N ASP A 61 17.46 -3.44 1.40
CA ASP A 61 16.06 -3.02 1.49
C ASP A 61 15.13 -3.86 0.59
N PHE A 62 15.71 -4.72 -0.24
CA PHE A 62 14.98 -5.56 -1.18
C PHE A 62 14.18 -6.64 -0.45
N LEU A 63 12.87 -6.65 -0.72
CA LEU A 63 11.95 -7.64 -0.18
C LEU A 63 11.73 -8.74 -1.20
N SER A 64 12.47 -9.84 -1.06
CA SER A 64 12.25 -11.05 -1.87
C SER A 64 11.10 -11.90 -1.33
N HIS A 65 10.51 -12.77 -2.16
CA HIS A 65 9.60 -13.84 -1.72
C HIS A 65 8.36 -13.35 -0.93
N LEU A 66 7.68 -12.32 -1.41
CA LEU A 66 6.37 -11.93 -0.86
C LEU A 66 5.22 -12.76 -1.44
N SER A 67 5.43 -13.45 -2.56
CA SER A 67 4.45 -14.30 -3.25
C SER A 67 3.66 -15.19 -2.28
N ASN A 68 2.35 -15.23 -2.46
CA ASN A 68 1.40 -16.03 -1.67
C ASN A 68 1.34 -15.69 -0.17
N ARG A 69 1.98 -14.61 0.29
CA ARG A 69 1.82 -14.10 1.66
C ARG A 69 0.78 -13.00 1.69
N SER A 70 -0.11 -12.99 2.67
CA SER A 70 -1.06 -11.88 2.85
C SER A 70 -0.59 -10.84 3.85
N GLN A 71 0.30 -11.24 4.77
CA GLN A 71 0.80 -10.38 5.84
C GLN A 71 2.31 -10.56 6.08
N PRO A 72 3.16 -10.13 5.12
CA PRO A 72 4.60 -10.17 5.34
C PRO A 72 5.02 -9.31 6.52
N SER A 73 6.15 -9.69 7.11
CA SER A 73 6.79 -8.92 8.16
C SER A 73 8.20 -8.53 7.77
N VAL A 74 8.55 -7.27 8.00
CA VAL A 74 9.87 -6.70 7.76
C VAL A 74 10.40 -6.07 9.03
N TRP A 75 11.71 -5.91 9.10
CA TRP A 75 12.39 -5.23 10.19
C TRP A 75 12.79 -3.84 9.73
N LEU A 76 12.21 -2.81 10.33
CA LEU A 76 12.62 -1.44 10.06
C LEU A 76 13.88 -1.16 10.86
N LEU A 77 14.98 -0.93 10.18
CA LEU A 77 16.24 -0.62 10.84
C LEU A 77 16.13 0.81 11.37
N ASN A 78 16.07 0.95 12.70
CA ASN A 78 16.14 2.25 13.32
C ASN A 78 17.55 2.78 13.05
N VAL A 79 17.72 3.71 12.09
CA VAL A 79 18.99 4.41 11.87
C VAL A 79 19.22 5.49 12.95
N ALA A 80 18.60 5.35 14.12
CA ALA A 80 18.93 6.14 15.27
C ALA A 80 19.83 5.31 16.19
N LYS A 81 21.09 5.76 16.26
CA LYS A 81 21.98 5.62 17.40
C LYS A 81 21.37 6.13 18.72
N ASP A 82 20.13 6.60 18.72
CA ASP A 82 19.41 6.99 19.91
C ASP A 82 18.82 5.79 20.65
N LYS A 83 19.29 5.71 21.89
CA LYS A 83 18.86 4.86 22.97
C LYS A 83 17.38 5.07 23.31
N LEU A 84 16.46 4.65 22.44
CA LEU A 84 15.08 4.44 22.88
C LEU A 84 14.93 2.97 23.30
N LYS A 85 15.05 2.73 24.61
CA LYS A 85 14.68 1.46 25.22
C LYS A 85 13.25 1.11 24.77
N ASP A 86 13.08 -0.03 24.12
CA ASP A 86 11.75 -0.62 23.96
C ASP A 86 11.19 -0.87 25.38
N PRO A 87 10.06 -0.27 25.78
CA PRO A 87 9.47 -0.48 27.10
C PRO A 87 9.12 -1.94 27.39
N ARG A 88 9.14 -2.81 26.36
CA ARG A 88 8.82 -4.25 26.45
C ARG A 88 10.06 -5.15 26.42
N SER A 89 11.26 -4.61 26.19
CA SER A 89 12.49 -5.40 26.12
C SER A 89 13.24 -5.38 27.45
N LYS A 90 13.23 -6.51 28.16
CA LYS A 90 14.09 -6.72 29.35
C LYS A 90 15.57 -6.93 28.99
N THR A 91 15.90 -7.10 27.71
CA THR A 91 17.24 -7.42 27.21
C THR A 91 17.62 -6.51 26.04
N GLY A 92 18.22 -5.35 26.35
CA GLY A 92 19.00 -4.57 25.39
C GLY A 92 18.23 -3.89 24.24
N ILE A 93 18.90 -2.88 23.67
CA ILE A 93 18.46 -2.07 22.54
C ILE A 93 18.20 -2.99 21.34
N ARG A 94 16.98 -3.02 20.81
CA ARG A 94 16.71 -3.63 19.50
C ARG A 94 16.89 -2.55 18.43
N PRO A 95 17.91 -2.64 17.55
CA PRO A 95 18.15 -1.66 16.51
C PRO A 95 17.10 -1.74 15.38
N ALA A 96 16.10 -2.62 15.48
CA ALA A 96 15.05 -2.75 14.49
C ALA A 96 13.69 -3.07 15.11
N CYS A 97 12.65 -2.49 14.52
CA CYS A 97 11.27 -2.73 14.91
C CYS A 97 10.55 -3.57 13.85
N ARG A 98 9.88 -4.65 14.28
CA ARG A 98 9.09 -5.47 13.36
C ARG A 98 7.85 -4.70 12.91
N TRP A 99 7.64 -4.65 11.61
CA TRP A 99 6.42 -4.12 11.00
C TRP A 99 5.75 -5.20 10.15
N ARG A 100 4.42 -5.26 10.21
CA ARG A 100 3.59 -6.15 9.39
C ARG A 100 2.66 -5.30 8.55
N PHE A 101 2.64 -5.54 7.26
CA PHE A 101 1.73 -4.90 6.33
C PHE A 101 0.89 -5.94 5.61
N ARG A 102 -0.25 -5.51 5.06
CA ARG A 102 -1.21 -6.41 4.43
C ARG A 102 -1.38 -6.07 2.95
N TYR A 103 -1.24 -7.09 2.12
CA TYR A 103 -1.83 -7.05 0.80
C TYR A 103 -3.33 -7.30 0.92
N HIS A 104 -4.12 -6.52 0.19
CA HIS A 104 -5.56 -6.50 0.34
C HIS A 104 -6.25 -6.15 -0.97
N ASP A 105 -7.51 -6.58 -1.10
CA ASP A 105 -8.39 -6.18 -2.18
C ASP A 105 -9.01 -4.79 -1.93
N MET A 106 -9.81 -4.28 -2.87
CA MET A 106 -10.45 -2.96 -2.75
C MET A 106 -11.39 -2.85 -1.53
N ASN A 107 -11.92 -3.98 -1.06
CA ASN A 107 -12.78 -4.04 0.13
C ASN A 107 -11.96 -4.06 1.43
N GLY A 108 -10.63 -4.06 1.34
CA GLY A 108 -9.71 -4.16 2.48
C GLY A 108 -9.60 -5.58 3.03
N LYS A 109 -10.10 -6.59 2.30
CA LYS A 109 -9.98 -8.00 2.69
C LYS A 109 -8.52 -8.41 2.45
N PRO A 110 -7.83 -9.01 3.44
CA PRO A 110 -6.49 -9.53 3.24
C PRO A 110 -6.49 -10.59 2.15
N THR A 111 -5.59 -10.44 1.20
CA THR A 111 -5.37 -11.39 0.09
C THR A 111 -3.88 -11.68 -0.04
N PRO A 112 -3.49 -12.81 -0.66
CA PRO A 112 -2.07 -13.09 -0.90
C PRO A 112 -1.47 -12.17 -1.97
N PHE A 113 -0.22 -11.76 -1.78
CA PHE A 113 0.57 -11.08 -2.82
C PHE A 113 0.62 -11.93 -4.10
N PRO A 114 0.59 -11.28 -5.29
CA PRO A 114 0.67 -11.99 -6.56
C PRO A 114 1.98 -12.78 -6.71
N PRO A 115 2.01 -13.78 -7.61
CA PRO A 115 3.24 -14.50 -7.93
C PRO A 115 4.38 -13.55 -8.28
N ASN A 116 5.61 -13.98 -8.00
CA ASN A 116 6.84 -13.22 -8.26
C ASN A 116 6.89 -11.82 -7.62
N SER A 117 6.20 -11.63 -6.49
CA SER A 117 6.25 -10.37 -5.75
C SER A 117 7.59 -10.20 -5.03
N SER A 118 8.51 -9.46 -5.66
CA SER A 118 9.76 -8.99 -5.05
C SER A 118 10.05 -7.56 -5.45
N GLY A 119 10.65 -6.77 -4.56
CA GLY A 119 10.94 -5.36 -4.85
C GLY A 119 11.15 -4.51 -3.62
N PHE A 120 10.86 -3.21 -3.73
CA PHE A 120 11.15 -2.20 -2.69
C PHE A 120 9.89 -1.50 -2.20
N LEU A 121 9.85 -1.21 -0.90
CA LEU A 121 8.90 -0.25 -0.34
C LEU A 121 9.46 1.16 -0.52
N TYR A 122 8.59 2.11 -0.84
CA TYR A 122 9.00 3.51 -0.97
C TYR A 122 7.84 4.45 -0.62
N TYR A 123 8.20 5.67 -0.22
CA TYR A 123 7.24 6.75 -0.03
C TYR A 123 7.01 7.49 -1.34
N HIS A 124 5.75 7.73 -1.67
CA HIS A 124 5.33 8.49 -2.83
C HIS A 124 4.47 9.67 -2.39
N GLN A 125 4.85 10.86 -2.84
CA GLN A 125 4.05 12.07 -2.75
C GLN A 125 3.62 12.44 -4.17
N PRO A 126 2.31 12.43 -4.49
CA PRO A 126 1.86 12.85 -5.82
C PRO A 126 2.23 14.31 -6.09
N GLN A 127 2.73 14.60 -7.29
CA GLN A 127 3.15 15.94 -7.67
C GLN A 127 1.97 16.91 -7.63
N GLY A 128 2.16 18.07 -6.99
CA GLY A 128 1.12 19.10 -6.85
C GLY A 128 -0.02 18.72 -5.89
N ALA A 129 0.04 17.56 -5.23
CA ALA A 129 -0.93 17.18 -4.22
C ALA A 129 -0.56 17.69 -2.83
N PRO A 130 -1.54 17.93 -1.95
CA PRO A 130 -1.33 18.20 -0.53
C PRO A 130 -0.43 17.15 0.12
N LEU A 131 0.41 17.56 1.06
CA LEU A 131 1.33 16.66 1.81
C LEU A 131 0.61 15.51 2.53
N LEU A 132 -0.66 15.71 2.86
CA LEU A 132 -1.52 14.71 3.50
C LEU A 132 -1.89 13.54 2.55
N SER A 133 -1.70 13.70 1.24
CA SER A 133 -1.97 12.70 0.21
C SER A 133 -0.81 11.74 -0.04
N GLY A 134 0.29 11.87 0.71
CA GLY A 134 1.40 10.93 0.61
C GLY A 134 1.01 9.51 0.99
N GLU A 135 1.77 8.54 0.48
CA GLU A 135 1.45 7.13 0.58
C GLU A 135 2.71 6.25 0.50
N VAL A 136 2.71 5.14 1.22
CA VAL A 136 3.71 4.08 1.04
C VAL A 136 3.21 3.12 -0.03
N ARG A 137 4.04 2.86 -1.02
CA ARG A 137 3.79 1.92 -2.12
C ARG A 137 4.81 0.81 -2.10
N PHE A 138 4.51 -0.26 -2.84
CA PHE A 138 5.44 -1.35 -3.10
C PHE A 138 5.72 -1.42 -4.59
N ARG A 139 6.97 -1.24 -4.99
CA ARG A 139 7.41 -1.33 -6.38
C ARG A 139 8.06 -2.67 -6.63
N LEU A 140 7.54 -3.41 -7.60
CA LEU A 140 8.08 -4.68 -8.07
C LEU A 140 9.31 -4.41 -8.94
N THR A 141 10.42 -5.09 -8.65
CA THR A 141 11.67 -4.94 -9.41
C THR A 141 12.26 -6.31 -9.76
N PRO A 142 13.00 -6.42 -10.88
CA PRO A 142 13.56 -7.69 -11.32
C PRO A 142 14.67 -8.21 -10.41
N ASN A 143 15.37 -7.32 -9.69
CA ASN A 143 16.47 -7.69 -8.81
C ASN A 143 16.61 -6.72 -7.62
N SER A 144 17.60 -7.00 -6.77
CA SER A 144 17.88 -6.24 -5.55
C SER A 144 18.74 -5.01 -5.76
N LEU A 145 19.08 -4.62 -7.00
CA LEU A 145 19.88 -3.42 -7.25
C LEU A 145 18.97 -2.19 -7.21
N PRO A 146 19.34 -1.12 -6.47
CA PRO A 146 18.57 0.13 -6.43
C PRO A 146 18.27 0.73 -7.81
N GLU A 147 19.20 0.58 -8.76
CA GLU A 147 19.06 1.04 -10.15
C GLU A 147 17.84 0.43 -10.86
N SER A 148 17.48 -0.81 -10.51
CA SER A 148 16.32 -1.52 -11.06
C SER A 148 14.98 -0.91 -10.63
N PHE A 149 14.96 0.00 -9.65
CA PHE A 149 13.76 0.71 -9.22
C PHE A 149 13.12 1.49 -10.38
N SER A 150 13.94 2.08 -11.25
CA SER A 150 13.46 2.84 -12.42
C SER A 150 12.75 1.95 -13.45
N GLN A 151 13.17 0.69 -13.58
CA GLN A 151 12.62 -0.32 -14.49
C GLN A 151 11.43 -1.07 -13.89
N GLY A 152 11.18 -0.89 -12.58
CA GLY A 152 10.10 -1.55 -11.87
C GLY A 152 8.73 -0.93 -12.11
N GLU A 153 7.71 -1.65 -11.67
CA GLU A 153 6.31 -1.23 -11.74
C GLU A 153 5.68 -1.27 -10.36
N ASP A 154 4.71 -0.39 -10.12
CA ASP A 154 4.00 -0.39 -8.84
C ASP A 154 3.16 -1.68 -8.74
N CYS A 155 3.24 -2.33 -7.58
CA CYS A 155 2.43 -3.50 -7.29
C CYS A 155 0.95 -3.11 -7.33
N LEU A 156 0.17 -3.83 -8.12
CA LEU A 156 -1.26 -3.60 -8.25
C LEU A 156 -2.03 -4.45 -7.23
N THR A 157 -3.20 -3.99 -6.83
CA THR A 157 -4.23 -4.77 -6.14
C THR A 157 -4.84 -5.78 -7.11
N PRO A 158 -5.62 -6.77 -6.63
CA PRO A 158 -6.32 -7.72 -7.51
C PRO A 158 -7.29 -7.07 -8.51
N HIS A 159 -7.59 -5.79 -8.35
CA HIS A 159 -8.52 -5.04 -9.20
C HIS A 159 -7.83 -4.07 -10.16
N GLY A 160 -6.49 -4.03 -10.18
CA GLY A 160 -5.71 -3.20 -11.10
C GLY A 160 -5.27 -1.84 -10.54
N ASP A 161 -5.72 -1.46 -9.35
CA ASP A 161 -5.26 -0.23 -8.69
C ASP A 161 -3.85 -0.38 -8.13
N ILE A 162 -3.11 0.72 -8.00
CA ILE A 162 -1.84 0.72 -7.27
C ILE A 162 -2.07 0.36 -5.80
N TRP A 163 -1.37 -0.66 -5.32
CA TRP A 163 -1.35 -1.01 -3.90
C TRP A 163 -0.60 0.06 -3.11
N LYS A 164 -1.25 0.54 -2.05
CA LYS A 164 -0.73 1.64 -1.25
C LYS A 164 -1.26 1.62 0.17
N ILE A 165 -0.55 2.32 1.05
CA ILE A 165 -0.98 2.63 2.41
C ILE A 165 -0.90 4.14 2.60
N PRO A 166 -2.04 4.84 2.71
CA PRO A 166 -2.04 6.28 2.83
C PRO A 166 -1.38 6.81 4.12
N LEU A 167 -0.78 8.00 4.06
CA LEU A 167 -0.13 8.66 5.21
C LEU A 167 -1.08 8.81 6.41
N LEU A 168 -2.34 9.20 6.17
CA LEU A 168 -3.37 9.27 7.21
C LEU A 168 -3.60 7.91 7.89
N SER A 169 -3.50 6.80 7.15
CA SER A 169 -3.59 5.45 7.72
C SER A 169 -2.29 5.04 8.44
N LEU A 170 -1.13 5.48 7.96
CA LEU A 170 0.15 5.22 8.60
C LEU A 170 0.25 5.92 9.97
N HIS A 171 -0.22 7.16 10.05
CA HIS A 171 -0.29 7.93 11.29
C HIS A 171 -1.35 7.39 12.26
N GLY A 172 -2.57 7.15 11.76
CA GLY A 172 -3.74 6.87 12.59
C GLY A 172 -3.79 5.49 13.25
N HIS A 173 -3.08 4.49 12.71
CA HIS A 173 -3.19 3.11 13.19
C HIS A 173 -1.94 2.68 13.98
N LYS A 174 -2.15 2.12 15.17
CA LYS A 174 -1.06 1.62 16.04
C LYS A 174 -0.13 0.61 15.34
N ALA A 175 -0.67 -0.19 14.42
CA ALA A 175 0.10 -1.17 13.65
C ALA A 175 1.16 -0.54 12.73
N HIS A 176 1.04 0.76 12.41
CA HIS A 176 1.92 1.49 11.50
C HIS A 176 2.87 2.46 12.19
N GLN A 177 2.89 2.53 13.52
CA GLN A 177 3.73 3.49 14.24
C GLN A 177 5.22 3.35 13.91
N ASN A 178 5.69 2.11 13.73
CA ASN A 178 7.10 1.86 13.38
C ASN A 178 7.45 2.38 11.98
N ILE A 179 6.59 2.15 10.97
CA ILE A 179 6.83 2.61 9.60
C ILE A 179 6.62 4.13 9.48
N TYR A 180 5.68 4.69 10.25
CA TYR A 180 5.47 6.13 10.33
C TYR A 180 6.69 6.84 10.94
N ARG A 181 7.28 6.26 11.98
CA ARG A 181 8.55 6.76 12.55
C ARG A 181 9.68 6.71 11.52
N GLN A 182 9.76 5.65 10.71
CA GLN A 182 10.74 5.58 9.61
C GLN A 182 10.56 6.74 8.63
N LEU A 183 9.32 7.11 8.28
CA LEU A 183 9.05 8.27 7.42
C LEU A 183 9.52 9.60 8.04
N GLN A 184 9.43 9.75 9.36
CA GLN A 184 9.98 10.93 10.05
C GLN A 184 11.52 10.95 9.96
N LEU A 185 12.17 9.81 10.15
CA LEU A 185 13.63 9.68 10.04
C LEU A 185 14.14 9.92 8.61
N ASP A 186 13.40 9.46 7.60
CA ASP A 186 13.72 9.70 6.20
C ASP A 186 13.47 11.16 5.76
N GLY A 187 12.86 11.98 6.62
CA GLY A 187 12.59 13.40 6.37
C GLY A 187 11.30 13.66 5.58
N PHE A 188 10.47 12.65 5.33
CA PHE A 188 9.20 12.82 4.61
C PHE A 188 8.10 13.44 5.46
N VAL A 189 8.21 13.35 6.79
CA VAL A 189 7.25 13.90 7.74
C VAL A 189 7.97 14.87 8.67
N SER A 190 7.80 16.16 8.41
CA SER A 190 8.26 17.24 9.30
C SER A 190 7.42 17.34 10.57
N ASP A 191 7.94 18.00 11.60
CA ASP A 191 7.20 18.25 12.85
C ASP A 191 5.92 19.05 12.63
N ALA A 192 5.93 19.97 11.66
CA ALA A 192 4.74 20.71 11.26
C ALA A 192 3.68 19.79 10.64
N LEU A 193 4.06 18.86 9.75
CA LEU A 193 3.14 17.88 9.17
C LEU A 193 2.63 16.89 10.23
N HIS A 194 3.50 16.44 11.13
CA HIS A 194 3.14 15.58 12.25
C HIS A 194 2.09 16.24 13.17
N SER A 195 2.31 17.50 13.54
CA SER A 195 1.37 18.28 14.36
C SER A 195 0.02 18.42 13.67
N LYS A 196 0.03 18.63 12.35
CA LYS A 196 -1.17 18.67 11.53
C LYS A 196 -1.94 17.36 11.53
N LEU A 197 -1.24 16.25 11.33
CA LEU A 197 -1.81 14.89 11.39
C LEU A 197 -2.41 14.60 12.77
N ASN A 198 -1.78 15.04 13.87
CA ASN A 198 -2.35 14.93 15.22
C ASN A 198 -3.65 15.73 15.38
N SER A 199 -3.72 16.93 14.81
CA SER A 199 -4.97 17.71 14.80
C SER A 199 -6.09 16.97 14.03
N PHE A 200 -5.76 16.39 12.88
CA PHE A 200 -6.71 15.60 12.10
C PHE A 200 -7.16 14.32 12.78
N ALA A 201 -6.27 13.61 13.46
CA ALA A 201 -6.63 12.38 14.17
C ALA A 201 -7.67 12.62 15.28
N LYS A 202 -7.75 13.84 15.81
CA LYS A 202 -8.78 14.24 16.79
C LYS A 202 -10.13 14.52 16.15
N THR A 203 -10.16 15.04 14.93
CA THR A 203 -11.39 15.51 14.27
C THR A 203 -11.98 14.49 13.28
N CYS A 204 -11.13 13.64 12.69
CA CYS A 204 -11.49 12.74 11.60
C CYS A 204 -11.09 11.29 11.91
N ARG A 205 -12.02 10.36 11.68
CA ARG A 205 -11.68 8.93 11.70
C ARG A 205 -10.74 8.61 10.54
N CYS A 206 -9.56 8.09 10.86
CA CYS A 206 -8.54 7.77 9.87
C CYS A 206 -9.05 6.76 8.82
N PRO A 207 -8.65 6.92 7.54
CA PRO A 207 -9.02 5.98 6.49
C PRO A 207 -8.53 4.56 6.80
N ARG A 208 -9.24 3.57 6.25
CA ARG A 208 -8.73 2.19 6.14
C ARG A 208 -7.62 2.14 5.09
N HIS A 209 -6.86 1.04 5.02
CA HIS A 209 -5.77 0.88 4.05
C HIS A 209 -6.23 1.03 2.59
N SER A 210 -7.44 0.56 2.25
CA SER A 210 -8.07 0.75 0.93
C SER A 210 -8.95 2.01 0.83
N GLY A 211 -8.80 2.96 1.77
CA GLY A 211 -9.59 4.18 1.75
C GLY A 211 -9.22 5.06 0.55
N ILE A 212 -10.24 5.52 -0.17
CA ILE A 212 -10.05 6.46 -1.28
C ILE A 212 -9.67 7.82 -0.69
N ILE A 213 -8.50 8.33 -1.07
CA ILE A 213 -8.06 9.69 -0.76
C ILE A 213 -8.10 10.51 -2.05
N LEU A 214 -8.95 11.52 -2.07
CA LEU A 214 -9.09 12.46 -3.18
C LEU A 214 -8.41 13.78 -2.82
N HIS A 215 -7.54 14.24 -3.69
CA HIS A 215 -6.92 15.56 -3.58
C HIS A 215 -7.14 16.43 -4.82
N SER A 216 -7.74 15.86 -5.86
CA SER A 216 -8.17 16.55 -7.07
C SER A 216 -9.51 15.99 -7.51
N LEU A 217 -10.34 16.81 -8.16
CA LEU A 217 -11.63 16.38 -8.69
C LEU A 217 -11.44 15.32 -9.79
N HIS A 218 -10.54 15.58 -10.73
CA HIS A 218 -10.23 14.69 -11.85
C HIS A 218 -9.37 13.48 -11.48
N GLN A 219 -9.12 13.26 -10.18
CA GLN A 219 -8.40 12.09 -9.73
C GLN A 219 -9.27 10.86 -9.95
N VAL A 220 -8.76 9.89 -10.71
CA VAL A 220 -9.41 8.61 -10.91
C VAL A 220 -9.24 7.75 -9.64
N PHE A 221 -10.32 7.11 -9.22
CA PHE A 221 -10.32 6.19 -8.10
C PHE A 221 -11.24 4.99 -8.35
N PRO A 222 -10.86 3.82 -7.80
CA PRO A 222 -11.64 2.61 -7.96
C PRO A 222 -12.90 2.65 -7.11
N VAL A 223 -13.98 2.13 -7.68
CA VAL A 223 -15.26 2.01 -6.99
C VAL A 223 -15.85 0.63 -7.19
N ASN A 224 -16.20 -0.01 -6.08
CA ASN A 224 -17.04 -1.20 -6.08
C ASN A 224 -18.52 -0.78 -6.14
N PHE A 225 -19.18 -0.93 -7.29
CA PHE A 225 -20.58 -0.55 -7.44
C PHE A 225 -21.54 -1.42 -6.63
N ALA A 226 -21.12 -2.63 -6.24
CA ALA A 226 -21.88 -3.48 -5.34
C ALA A 226 -21.83 -3.02 -3.87
N ALA A 227 -20.92 -2.11 -3.52
CA ALA A 227 -20.78 -1.65 -2.15
C ALA A 227 -21.97 -0.77 -1.73
N ARG A 228 -22.54 -1.10 -0.56
CA ARG A 228 -23.65 -0.32 0.03
C ARG A 228 -23.24 1.07 0.50
N ALA A 229 -21.94 1.32 0.67
CA ALA A 229 -21.44 2.62 1.09
C ALA A 229 -20.10 2.93 0.42
N LEU A 230 -19.96 4.14 -0.11
CA LEU A 230 -18.71 4.69 -0.59
C LEU A 230 -18.14 5.62 0.48
N ASN A 231 -16.97 5.26 1.01
CA ASN A 231 -16.24 6.09 1.96
C ASN A 231 -15.01 6.67 1.25
N LEU A 232 -14.96 7.99 1.16
CA LEU A 232 -13.81 8.71 0.61
C LEU A 232 -13.38 9.82 1.56
N SER A 233 -12.11 10.17 1.51
CA SER A 233 -11.52 11.28 2.25
C SER A 233 -11.05 12.32 1.24
N VAL A 234 -11.66 13.50 1.26
CA VAL A 234 -11.21 14.65 0.47
C VAL A 234 -10.18 15.39 1.29
N VAL A 235 -8.99 15.58 0.73
CA VAL A 235 -7.84 16.13 1.41
C VAL A 235 -7.36 17.35 0.63
N GLY A 236 -7.35 18.50 1.29
CA GLY A 236 -6.70 19.72 0.83
C GLY A 236 -5.43 19.99 1.62
N ASP A 237 -4.80 21.13 1.37
CA ASP A 237 -3.55 21.47 2.06
C ASP A 237 -3.72 21.51 3.57
N SER A 238 -4.80 22.13 4.06
CA SER A 238 -5.09 22.35 5.48
C SER A 238 -6.30 21.60 6.02
N THR A 239 -7.03 20.88 5.17
CA THR A 239 -8.29 20.25 5.54
C THR A 239 -8.35 18.80 5.08
N SER A 240 -9.03 17.97 5.86
CA SER A 240 -9.40 16.62 5.48
C SER A 240 -10.84 16.42 5.88
N ARG A 241 -11.67 15.96 4.95
CA ARG A 241 -13.09 15.70 5.19
C ARG A 241 -13.41 14.30 4.74
N ARG A 242 -13.96 13.51 5.65
CA ARG A 242 -14.54 12.23 5.31
C ARG A 242 -15.94 12.43 4.73
N VAL A 243 -16.18 11.82 3.59
CA VAL A 243 -17.48 11.75 2.93
C VAL A 243 -17.91 10.28 2.93
N SER A 244 -19.12 10.03 3.41
CA SER A 244 -19.74 8.70 3.43
C SER A 244 -21.05 8.80 2.66
N LEU A 245 -21.09 8.20 1.49
CA LEU A 245 -22.30 8.12 0.67
C LEU A 245 -22.92 6.74 0.89
N GLN A 246 -24.17 6.71 1.34
CA GLN A 246 -24.94 5.49 1.49
C GLN A 246 -25.69 5.20 0.19
N PHE A 247 -25.61 3.96 -0.27
CA PHE A 247 -26.25 3.46 -1.50
C PHE A 247 -26.00 4.32 -2.75
N PRO A 248 -24.76 4.77 -3.01
CA PRO A 248 -24.46 5.73 -4.09
C PRO A 248 -24.81 5.21 -5.49
N PHE A 249 -24.87 3.89 -5.66
CA PHE A 249 -25.15 3.23 -6.94
C PHE A 249 -26.40 2.34 -6.89
N ALA A 250 -27.23 2.46 -5.85
CA ALA A 250 -28.48 1.71 -5.81
C ALA A 250 -29.51 2.40 -6.71
N THR A 251 -29.92 1.73 -7.77
CA THR A 251 -31.11 2.12 -8.53
C THR A 251 -32.35 1.67 -7.77
N GLN A 252 -32.94 2.57 -6.97
CA GLN A 252 -34.26 2.32 -6.41
C GLN A 252 -35.30 2.75 -7.46
N VAL A 253 -35.71 1.82 -8.32
CA VAL A 253 -36.89 2.04 -9.18
C VAL A 253 -38.12 1.87 -8.29
N MET A 254 -38.80 2.97 -7.96
CA MET A 254 -40.08 2.94 -7.25
C MET A 254 -41.04 1.97 -7.96
N GLY A 255 -41.52 0.94 -7.26
CA GLY A 255 -42.48 -0.05 -7.78
C GLY A 255 -41.90 -1.40 -8.21
N TYR A 256 -40.58 -1.58 -8.30
CA TYR A 256 -39.95 -2.86 -8.62
C TYR A 256 -39.13 -3.41 -7.46
N LYS A 257 -39.17 -4.75 -7.25
CA LYS A 257 -38.31 -5.44 -6.26
C LYS A 257 -36.86 -5.03 -6.49
N LYS A 258 -36.16 -4.73 -5.38
CA LYS A 258 -34.74 -4.37 -5.27
C LYS A 258 -33.91 -5.00 -6.40
N VAL A 259 -33.60 -4.23 -7.44
CA VAL A 259 -32.77 -4.72 -8.55
C VAL A 259 -31.38 -5.00 -8.00
N SER A 260 -30.81 -6.15 -8.37
CA SER A 260 -29.45 -6.53 -7.94
C SER A 260 -28.47 -5.39 -8.24
N PRO A 261 -27.64 -4.97 -7.27
CA PRO A 261 -26.67 -3.92 -7.50
C PRO A 261 -25.73 -4.32 -8.63
N PHE A 262 -25.26 -3.34 -9.41
CA PHE A 262 -24.31 -3.58 -10.49
C PHE A 262 -23.07 -4.26 -9.91
N THR A 263 -22.79 -5.50 -10.30
CA THR A 263 -21.77 -6.36 -9.68
C THR A 263 -20.34 -6.07 -10.14
N SER A 264 -20.14 -5.04 -10.97
CA SER A 264 -18.81 -4.67 -11.45
C SER A 264 -18.10 -3.68 -10.52
N ALA A 265 -16.78 -3.62 -10.64
CA ALA A 265 -15.98 -2.49 -10.19
C ALA A 265 -15.48 -1.72 -11.41
N ASP A 266 -15.34 -0.40 -11.30
CA ASP A 266 -14.77 0.43 -12.35
C ASP A 266 -14.20 1.73 -11.76
N ASP A 267 -13.52 2.48 -12.60
CA ASP A 267 -12.81 3.70 -12.27
C ASP A 267 -13.69 4.93 -12.48
N LEU A 268 -13.82 5.75 -11.43
CA LEU A 268 -14.56 7.01 -11.45
C LEU A 268 -13.65 8.20 -11.16
N PHE A 269 -14.02 9.36 -11.66
CA PHE A 269 -13.51 10.65 -11.17
C PHE A 269 -14.67 11.60 -10.84
N LEU A 270 -14.37 12.67 -10.12
CA LEU A 270 -15.34 13.73 -9.80
C LEU A 270 -15.17 14.89 -10.79
N GLU A 271 -16.29 15.42 -11.27
CA GLU A 271 -16.31 16.67 -12.04
C GLU A 271 -17.25 17.68 -11.36
N GLU A 272 -16.90 18.96 -11.44
CA GLU A 272 -17.76 20.05 -11.02
C GLU A 272 -18.90 20.24 -12.03
N ILE A 273 -20.14 20.33 -11.56
CA ILE A 273 -21.26 20.69 -12.42
C ILE A 273 -21.30 22.21 -12.52
N THR A 274 -20.81 22.77 -13.64
CA THR A 274 -21.11 24.15 -14.01
C THR A 274 -22.60 24.23 -14.34
N SER A 275 -23.39 24.86 -13.46
CA SER A 275 -24.73 25.30 -13.80
C SER A 275 -24.61 26.28 -14.97
N ARG A 276 -25.06 25.88 -16.17
CA ARG A 276 -25.38 26.87 -17.21
C ARG A 276 -26.60 27.62 -16.68
N ASN A 277 -26.42 28.92 -16.38
CA ASN A 277 -27.54 29.85 -16.23
C ASN A 277 -28.30 29.97 -17.54
#